data_AF-A0A329UBB6-F1
#
_entry.id   AF-A0A329UBB6-F1
#
_cell.length_a   1.000
_cell.length_b   1.000
_cell.length_c   1.000
_cell.angle_alpha   90.00
_cell.angle_beta   90.00
_cell.angle_gamma   90.00
#
_symmetry.space_group_name_H-M   'P 1'
#
loop_
_entity.id
_entity.type
_entity.pdbx_description
1 polymer ?
#
loop_
_entity_poly.entity_id
_entity_poly.type
_entity_poly.pdbx_seq_one_letter_code
_entity_poly.pdbx_strand_id
1 'polypeptide(L)'
;MRVFKQLTLTDRIRIEKWLKDGLRVKEIADRLRVDPSTVYRELKRGSYDKLDGKTWKLIPTYSPDIAEQRYQAHLREKGPNLKIGKDHELASYIEQTIIDKDCSPAAVYGYALEEGRTFKTHISVPTIYSYIKKGVFLNLTQKALPRHGVHKGDYKKVKTKDPARAPAGESIEKRPAEVKDREEFGHWEMDTVYSGKKKSTVALLVLTERKTRNENIIVVPDRRAETTVRAINALERKLGAEKFGIIYKSITVDNGSEFALADQLEQSCITGDKRTKVYYCHPYSSWERGSNENVNGMIRRRHPKGTDFSKVTAEEIAATENWINSYPRKIFGYKSAGTMFRECLRELGLTA
;
A
#
# COMPACT_ATOMS: atom_id res chain seq x y z
N MET A 1 42.34 31.14 -16.76
CA MET A 1 42.03 29.72 -16.47
C MET A 1 40.76 29.36 -17.23
N ARG A 2 40.80 28.38 -18.15
CA ARG A 2 39.59 27.91 -18.86
C ARG A 2 38.89 26.91 -17.95
N VAL A 3 37.65 27.18 -17.58
CA VAL A 3 36.87 26.38 -16.62
C VAL A 3 35.82 25.59 -17.37
N PHE A 4 35.46 24.41 -16.88
CA PHE A 4 34.33 23.66 -17.42
C PHE A 4 33.04 24.48 -17.22
N LYS A 5 32.37 24.83 -18.31
CA LYS A 5 31.11 25.58 -18.32
C LYS A 5 30.12 24.89 -19.27
N GLN A 6 28.91 24.63 -18.79
CA GLN A 6 27.82 24.22 -19.69
C GLN A 6 27.34 25.43 -20.49
N LEU A 7 27.19 25.26 -21.82
CA LEU A 7 26.69 26.31 -22.70
C LEU A 7 25.20 26.51 -22.47
N THR A 8 24.80 27.77 -22.30
CA THR A 8 23.39 28.18 -22.25
C THR A 8 22.83 28.37 -23.65
N LEU A 9 21.50 28.46 -23.80
CA LEU A 9 20.88 28.79 -25.09
C LEU A 9 21.42 30.11 -25.67
N THR A 10 21.67 31.11 -24.82
CA THR A 10 22.28 32.38 -25.23
C THR A 10 23.71 32.19 -25.75
N ASP A 11 24.51 31.32 -25.12
CA ASP A 11 25.85 31.00 -25.61
C ASP A 11 25.78 30.30 -26.99
N ARG A 12 24.78 29.41 -27.21
CA ARG A 12 24.54 28.74 -28.50
C ARG A 12 24.18 29.72 -29.62
N ILE A 13 23.28 30.68 -29.34
CA ILE A 13 22.91 31.73 -30.30
C ILE A 13 24.13 32.62 -30.64
N ARG A 14 24.99 32.92 -29.65
CA ARG A 14 26.23 33.67 -29.89
C ARG A 14 27.22 32.90 -30.78
N ILE A 15 27.35 31.58 -30.58
CA ILE A 15 28.18 30.72 -31.45
C ILE A 15 27.68 30.78 -32.90
N GLU A 16 26.36 30.68 -33.11
CA GLU A 16 25.78 30.80 -34.46
C GLU A 16 26.10 32.15 -35.10
N LYS A 17 25.94 33.25 -34.37
CA LYS A 17 26.26 34.60 -34.85
C LYS A 17 27.74 34.72 -35.23
N TRP A 18 28.65 34.31 -34.35
CA TRP A 18 30.09 34.46 -34.61
C TRP A 18 30.60 33.56 -35.74
N LEU A 19 29.98 32.40 -35.96
CA LEU A 19 30.26 31.60 -37.15
C LEU A 19 29.85 32.32 -38.44
N LYS A 20 28.70 33.01 -38.44
CA LYS A 20 28.28 33.85 -39.59
C LYS A 20 29.20 35.04 -39.81
N ASP A 21 29.75 35.60 -38.73
CA ASP A 21 30.76 36.67 -38.76
C ASP A 21 32.16 36.17 -39.17
N GLY A 22 32.34 34.87 -39.43
CA GLY A 22 33.60 34.29 -39.93
C GLY A 22 34.65 33.97 -38.87
N LEU A 23 34.30 33.99 -37.57
CA LEU A 23 35.24 33.69 -36.50
C LEU A 23 35.66 32.22 -36.48
N ARG A 24 36.92 31.97 -36.14
CA ARG A 24 37.46 30.64 -35.92
C ARG A 24 37.05 30.09 -34.55
N VAL A 25 36.99 28.77 -34.43
CA VAL A 25 36.59 28.05 -33.20
C VAL A 25 37.41 28.47 -31.98
N LYS A 26 38.71 28.75 -32.15
CA LYS A 26 39.59 29.22 -31.07
C LYS A 26 39.15 30.58 -30.52
N GLU A 27 38.77 31.51 -31.39
CA GLU A 27 38.32 32.85 -31.03
C GLU A 27 36.94 32.82 -30.34
N ILE A 28 36.05 31.95 -30.82
CA ILE A 28 34.76 31.68 -30.18
C ILE A 28 34.97 31.12 -28.76
N ALA A 29 35.89 30.17 -28.60
CA ALA A 29 36.21 29.56 -27.32
C ALA A 29 36.80 30.59 -26.34
N ASP A 30 37.69 31.47 -26.81
CA ASP A 30 38.27 32.55 -26.00
C ASP A 30 37.22 33.57 -25.56
N ARG A 31 36.30 33.97 -26.47
CA ARG A 31 35.17 34.86 -26.13
C ARG A 31 34.21 34.25 -25.11
N LEU A 32 33.96 32.94 -25.20
CA LEU A 32 33.12 32.21 -24.24
C LEU A 32 33.84 31.80 -22.95
N ARG A 33 35.18 31.97 -22.91
CA ARG A 33 36.06 31.50 -21.83
C ARG A 33 35.96 30.00 -21.56
N VAL A 34 35.79 29.20 -22.61
CA VAL A 34 35.70 27.72 -22.57
C VAL A 34 36.86 27.08 -23.31
N ASP A 35 37.05 25.78 -23.12
CA ASP A 35 37.98 25.01 -23.95
C ASP A 35 37.48 24.87 -25.40
N PRO A 36 38.35 24.98 -26.44
CA PRO A 36 37.96 24.77 -27.83
C PRO A 36 37.22 23.45 -28.09
N SER A 37 37.55 22.38 -27.35
CA SER A 37 36.85 21.10 -27.43
C SER A 37 35.37 21.21 -27.09
N THR A 38 34.99 22.15 -26.22
CA THR A 38 33.58 22.42 -25.86
C THR A 38 32.82 22.96 -27.06
N VAL A 39 33.43 23.89 -27.80
CA VAL A 39 32.83 24.47 -29.01
C VAL A 39 32.74 23.42 -30.10
N TYR A 40 33.79 22.61 -30.34
CA TYR A 40 33.72 21.52 -31.31
C TYR A 40 32.61 20.50 -30.99
N ARG A 41 32.47 20.09 -29.72
CA ARG A 41 31.39 19.20 -29.29
C ARG A 41 30.00 19.81 -29.49
N GLU A 42 29.88 21.11 -29.25
CA GLU A 42 28.63 21.85 -29.47
C GLU A 42 28.29 21.93 -30.96
N LEU A 43 29.25 22.26 -31.83
CA LEU A 43 29.05 22.30 -33.28
C LEU A 43 28.63 20.94 -33.84
N LYS A 44 29.27 19.86 -33.38
CA LYS A 44 28.86 18.49 -33.72
C LYS A 44 27.47 18.15 -33.20
N ARG A 45 27.08 18.66 -32.03
CA ARG A 45 25.74 18.46 -31.48
C ARG A 45 24.67 19.18 -32.31
N GLY A 46 24.93 20.42 -32.73
CA GLY A 46 24.00 21.23 -33.52
C GLY A 46 24.10 21.08 -35.03
N SER A 47 24.96 20.19 -35.54
CA SER A 47 25.17 20.04 -36.98
C SER A 47 23.98 19.35 -37.66
N TYR A 48 23.57 19.91 -38.80
CA TYR A 48 22.59 19.36 -39.71
C TYR A 48 22.95 19.71 -41.15
N ASP A 49 22.45 18.92 -42.09
CA ASP A 49 22.69 19.16 -43.52
C ASP A 49 21.60 20.10 -44.05
N LYS A 50 22.02 21.27 -44.50
CA LYS A 50 21.15 22.26 -45.14
C LYS A 50 21.30 22.15 -46.65
N LEU A 51 20.19 21.98 -47.38
CA LEU A 51 20.19 22.04 -48.82
C LEU A 51 20.40 23.49 -49.30
N ASP A 52 21.42 23.72 -50.11
CA ASP A 52 21.62 25.01 -50.77
C ASP A 52 20.68 25.14 -51.98
N GLY A 53 19.75 26.10 -51.93
CA GLY A 53 18.74 26.32 -52.96
C GLY A 53 19.30 26.74 -54.32
N LYS A 54 20.58 27.11 -54.42
CA LYS A 54 21.24 27.48 -55.69
C LYS A 54 22.04 26.34 -56.31
N THR A 55 22.70 25.53 -55.48
CA THR A 55 23.61 24.47 -55.95
C THR A 55 23.06 23.05 -55.77
N TRP A 56 21.93 22.90 -55.07
CA TRP A 56 21.33 21.62 -54.67
C TRP A 56 22.28 20.70 -53.90
N LYS A 57 23.33 21.26 -53.30
CA LYS A 57 24.30 20.53 -52.48
C LYS A 57 23.94 20.64 -51.00
N LEU A 58 24.24 19.59 -50.26
CA LEU A 58 24.12 19.57 -48.80
C LEU A 58 25.32 20.29 -48.18
N ILE A 59 25.06 21.30 -47.37
CA ILE A 59 26.07 22.07 -46.65
C ILE A 59 25.90 21.82 -45.15
N PRO A 60 26.93 21.32 -44.44
CA PRO A 60 26.88 21.14 -43.01
C PRO A 60 26.76 22.51 -42.32
N THR A 61 25.63 22.73 -41.65
CA THR A 61 25.28 23.99 -40.97
C THR A 61 25.05 23.74 -39.49
N TYR A 62 25.31 24.74 -38.65
CA TYR A 62 25.01 24.69 -37.21
C TYR A 62 23.67 25.35 -36.91
N SER A 63 22.82 24.69 -36.11
CA SER A 63 21.61 25.29 -35.54
C SER A 63 21.65 25.23 -34.00
N PRO A 64 21.47 26.37 -33.30
CA PRO A 64 21.39 26.40 -31.85
C PRO A 64 20.18 25.63 -31.31
N ASP A 65 19.05 25.64 -32.03
CA ASP A 65 17.82 24.95 -31.62
C ASP A 65 17.98 23.43 -31.68
N ILE A 66 18.59 22.91 -32.75
CA ILE A 66 18.91 21.47 -32.87
C ILE A 66 19.88 21.04 -31.77
N ALA A 67 20.87 21.88 -31.46
CA ALA A 67 21.83 21.60 -30.41
C ALA A 67 21.18 21.55 -29.02
N GLU A 68 20.28 22.49 -28.73
CA GLU A 68 19.48 22.52 -27.49
C GLU A 68 18.56 21.30 -27.41
N GLN A 69 17.82 20.99 -28.48
CA GLN A 69 16.92 19.84 -28.52
C GLN A 69 17.66 18.52 -28.25
N ARG A 70 18.82 18.29 -28.90
CA ARG A 70 19.66 17.10 -28.66
C ARG A 70 20.26 17.09 -27.26
N TYR A 71 20.64 18.25 -26.72
CA TYR A 71 21.12 18.35 -25.34
C TYR A 71 20.04 17.94 -24.32
N GLN A 72 18.83 18.45 -24.48
CA GLN A 72 17.69 18.10 -23.64
C GLN A 72 17.29 16.63 -23.78
N ALA A 73 17.32 16.07 -25.00
CA ALA A 73 17.09 14.65 -25.24
C ALA A 73 18.09 13.78 -24.49
N HIS A 74 19.40 14.06 -24.60
CA HIS A 74 20.43 13.33 -23.88
C HIS A 74 20.33 13.47 -22.36
N LEU A 75 19.93 14.65 -21.84
CA LEU A 75 19.67 14.81 -20.41
C LEU A 75 18.50 13.93 -19.94
N ARG A 76 17.44 13.82 -20.74
CA ARG A 76 16.30 12.93 -20.46
C ARG A 76 16.71 11.46 -20.52
N GLU A 77 17.53 11.07 -21.48
CA GLU A 77 18.03 9.70 -21.66
C GLU A 77 18.99 9.25 -20.56
N LYS A 78 19.86 10.16 -20.06
CA LYS A 78 20.82 9.81 -19.00
C LYS A 78 20.12 9.33 -17.74
N GLY A 79 19.04 10.00 -17.34
CA GLY A 79 18.38 9.77 -16.06
C GLY A 79 19.33 9.89 -14.85
N PRO A 80 18.81 9.95 -13.62
CA PRO A 80 19.63 9.69 -12.45
C PRO A 80 20.00 8.19 -12.42
N ASN A 81 21.23 7.88 -11.99
CA ASN A 81 21.59 6.50 -11.66
C ASN A 81 20.56 5.88 -10.72
N LEU A 82 20.32 4.58 -10.86
CA LEU A 82 19.45 3.87 -9.93
C LEU A 82 20.01 3.99 -8.50
N LYS A 83 19.17 4.41 -7.55
CA LYS A 83 19.46 4.48 -6.12
C LYS A 83 19.85 3.13 -5.52
N ILE A 84 19.35 2.03 -6.08
CA ILE A 84 19.77 0.67 -5.68
C ILE A 84 21.19 0.33 -6.18
N GLY A 85 21.72 1.10 -7.13
CA GLY A 85 23.06 0.93 -7.65
C GLY A 85 23.33 -0.49 -8.15
N LYS A 86 24.36 -1.11 -7.58
CA LYS A 86 24.79 -2.51 -7.84
C LYS A 86 24.42 -3.45 -6.69
N ASP A 87 23.49 -3.07 -5.83
CA ASP A 87 23.03 -3.91 -4.72
C ASP A 87 22.05 -4.98 -5.21
N HIS A 88 22.62 -5.98 -5.91
CA HIS A 88 21.86 -7.09 -6.47
C HIS A 88 21.20 -7.95 -5.38
N GLU A 89 21.81 -8.01 -4.20
CA GLU A 89 21.26 -8.74 -3.04
C GLU A 89 19.96 -8.10 -2.55
N LEU A 90 19.94 -6.78 -2.37
CA LEU A 90 18.71 -6.05 -2.04
C LEU A 90 17.66 -6.21 -3.14
N ALA A 91 18.07 -6.16 -4.41
CA ALA A 91 17.14 -6.30 -5.53
C ALA A 91 16.46 -7.68 -5.52
N SER A 92 17.25 -8.76 -5.43
CA SER A 92 16.75 -10.13 -5.34
C SER A 92 15.87 -10.35 -4.12
N TYR A 93 16.27 -9.80 -2.96
CA TYR A 93 15.46 -9.91 -1.75
C TYR A 93 14.10 -9.23 -1.88
N ILE A 94 14.05 -8.02 -2.46
CA ILE A 94 12.78 -7.32 -2.71
C ILE A 94 11.88 -8.15 -3.64
N GLU A 95 12.42 -8.71 -4.73
CA GLU A 95 11.66 -9.52 -5.67
C GLU A 95 11.08 -10.76 -5.01
N GLN A 96 11.94 -11.58 -4.39
CA GLN A 96 11.54 -12.84 -3.75
C GLN A 96 10.55 -12.59 -2.62
N THR A 97 10.82 -11.63 -1.74
CA THR A 97 9.95 -11.36 -0.59
C THR A 97 8.55 -10.89 -1.00
N ILE A 98 8.44 -10.07 -2.06
CA ILE A 98 7.12 -9.62 -2.53
C ILE A 98 6.37 -10.78 -3.19
N ILE A 99 7.04 -11.57 -4.02
CA ILE A 99 6.42 -12.68 -4.76
C ILE A 99 6.01 -13.81 -3.81
N ASP A 100 6.92 -14.26 -2.95
CA ASP A 100 6.72 -15.45 -2.12
C ASP A 100 5.79 -15.16 -0.94
N LYS A 101 5.91 -13.98 -0.32
CA LYS A 101 5.10 -13.60 0.86
C LYS A 101 3.83 -12.83 0.51
N ASP A 102 3.56 -12.55 -0.78
CA ASP A 102 2.44 -11.74 -1.28
C ASP A 102 2.30 -10.39 -0.55
N CYS A 103 3.42 -9.66 -0.42
CA CYS A 103 3.50 -8.50 0.46
C CYS A 103 3.68 -7.16 -0.26
N SER A 104 3.35 -6.07 0.43
CA SER A 104 3.61 -4.72 -0.08
C SER A 104 5.11 -4.38 -0.02
N PRO A 105 5.62 -3.53 -0.91
CA PRO A 105 6.98 -2.98 -0.84
C PRO A 105 7.41 -2.42 0.53
N ALA A 106 6.46 -1.88 1.30
CA ALA A 106 6.78 -1.42 2.66
C ALA A 106 7.10 -2.59 3.61
N ALA A 107 6.40 -3.72 3.49
CA ALA A 107 6.53 -4.87 4.37
C ALA A 107 7.85 -5.64 4.17
N VAL A 108 8.48 -5.51 2.99
CA VAL A 108 9.80 -6.12 2.70
C VAL A 108 10.82 -5.75 3.78
N TYR A 109 10.89 -4.48 4.17
CA TYR A 109 11.81 -4.04 5.23
C TYR A 109 11.42 -4.57 6.60
N GLY A 110 10.13 -4.83 6.85
CA GLY A 110 9.70 -5.48 8.09
C GLY A 110 10.19 -6.92 8.19
N TYR A 111 10.08 -7.68 7.10
CA TYR A 111 10.64 -9.02 7.05
C TYR A 111 12.17 -9.02 7.15
N ALA A 112 12.86 -8.06 6.52
CA ALA A 112 14.30 -7.95 6.64
C ALA A 112 14.75 -7.71 8.09
N LEU A 113 14.02 -6.85 8.83
CA LEU A 113 14.29 -6.59 10.24
C LEU A 113 14.07 -7.83 11.12
N GLU A 114 12.98 -8.56 10.89
CA GLU A 114 12.67 -9.80 11.61
C GLU A 114 13.71 -10.89 11.34
N GLU A 115 14.23 -10.96 10.12
CA GLU A 115 15.28 -11.89 9.71
C GLU A 115 16.70 -11.42 10.10
N GLY A 116 16.85 -10.21 10.68
CA GLY A 116 18.15 -9.63 11.03
C GLY A 116 19.04 -9.30 9.83
N ARG A 117 18.46 -9.12 8.64
CA ARG A 117 19.20 -8.85 7.40
C ARG A 117 19.60 -7.39 7.27
N THR A 118 20.84 -7.16 6.84
CA THR A 118 21.37 -5.84 6.50
C THR A 118 21.83 -5.81 5.05
N PHE A 119 21.51 -4.73 4.34
CA PHE A 119 21.90 -4.55 2.94
C PHE A 119 22.90 -3.39 2.80
N LYS A 120 23.64 -3.37 1.69
CA LYS A 120 24.65 -2.32 1.42
C LYS A 120 23.99 -0.96 1.19
N THR A 121 22.76 -0.99 0.69
CA THR A 121 22.00 0.20 0.31
C THR A 121 20.63 0.17 0.97
N HIS A 122 20.05 1.35 1.16
CA HIS A 122 18.66 1.51 1.56
C HIS A 122 17.93 2.37 0.54
N ILE A 123 16.76 1.92 0.08
CA ILE A 123 15.92 2.70 -0.84
C ILE A 123 14.54 2.93 -0.23
N SER A 124 14.02 4.14 -0.38
CA SER A 124 12.69 4.46 0.12
C SER A 124 11.60 3.61 -0.55
N VAL A 125 10.52 3.32 0.16
CA VAL A 125 9.34 2.59 -0.37
C VAL A 125 8.81 3.17 -1.70
N PRO A 126 8.68 4.51 -1.87
CA PRO A 126 8.28 5.09 -3.17
C PRO A 126 9.25 4.77 -4.30
N THR A 127 10.55 4.63 -3.99
CA THR A 127 11.56 4.23 -4.98
C THR A 127 11.32 2.78 -5.43
N ILE A 128 11.01 1.87 -4.50
CA ILE A 128 10.65 0.49 -4.85
C ILE A 128 9.44 0.46 -5.78
N TYR A 129 8.34 1.16 -5.44
CA TYR A 129 7.18 1.25 -6.32
C TYR A 129 7.52 1.84 -7.70
N SER A 130 8.34 2.89 -7.75
CA SER A 130 8.80 3.46 -9.03
C SER A 130 9.60 2.45 -9.85
N TYR A 131 10.40 1.60 -9.21
CA TYR A 131 11.24 0.61 -9.88
C TYR A 131 10.42 -0.54 -10.44
N ILE A 132 9.42 -1.01 -9.69
CA ILE A 132 8.43 -1.98 -10.18
C ILE A 132 7.68 -1.41 -11.39
N LYS A 133 7.25 -0.15 -11.33
CA LYS A 133 6.56 0.51 -12.45
C LYS A 133 7.45 0.64 -13.69
N LYS A 134 8.75 0.90 -13.50
CA LYS A 134 9.73 1.06 -14.58
C LYS A 134 10.30 -0.27 -15.11
N GLY A 135 9.95 -1.42 -14.51
CA GLY A 135 10.49 -2.72 -14.90
C GLY A 135 11.98 -2.88 -14.58
N VAL A 136 12.45 -2.28 -13.49
CA VAL A 136 13.85 -2.40 -13.03
C VAL A 136 14.14 -3.79 -12.46
N PHE A 137 13.12 -4.42 -11.88
CA PHE A 137 13.19 -5.78 -11.34
C PHE A 137 12.91 -6.80 -12.44
N LEU A 138 13.58 -7.95 -12.38
CA LEU A 138 13.54 -8.97 -13.43
C LEU A 138 12.19 -9.70 -13.46
N ASN A 139 11.75 -10.19 -12.31
CA ASN A 139 10.55 -11.03 -12.18
C ASN A 139 9.38 -10.30 -11.51
N LEU A 140 9.64 -9.12 -10.94
CA LEU A 140 8.64 -8.38 -10.18
C LEU A 140 7.95 -7.31 -11.03
N THR A 141 6.67 -7.55 -11.31
CA THR A 141 5.80 -6.59 -12.01
C THR A 141 4.71 -6.06 -11.09
N GLN A 142 3.97 -5.04 -11.55
CA GLN A 142 2.83 -4.51 -10.80
C GLN A 142 1.76 -5.57 -10.48
N LYS A 143 1.69 -6.68 -11.24
CA LYS A 143 0.75 -7.77 -10.97
C LYS A 143 1.03 -8.52 -9.67
N ALA A 144 2.27 -8.52 -9.18
CA ALA A 144 2.61 -9.12 -7.89
C ALA A 144 2.28 -8.20 -6.70
N LEU A 145 1.85 -6.95 -6.96
CA LEU A 145 1.49 -6.03 -5.89
C LEU A 145 0.08 -6.32 -5.37
N PRO A 146 -0.18 -6.05 -4.07
CA PRO A 146 -1.49 -6.13 -3.42
C PRO A 146 -2.73 -5.61 -4.15
N ARG A 147 -2.56 -4.62 -5.04
CA ARG A 147 -3.63 -3.98 -5.81
C ARG A 147 -3.43 -4.10 -7.32
N HIS A 148 -2.44 -4.88 -7.76
CA HIS A 148 -2.13 -5.12 -9.17
C HIS A 148 -1.93 -3.83 -10.01
N GLY A 149 -1.45 -2.74 -9.39
CA GLY A 149 -1.31 -1.43 -10.03
C GLY A 149 -2.59 -0.59 -10.13
N VAL A 150 -3.74 -1.11 -9.68
CA VAL A 150 -5.03 -0.41 -9.71
C VAL A 150 -5.08 0.65 -8.61
N HIS A 151 -5.34 1.90 -9.02
CA HIS A 151 -5.63 2.99 -8.09
C HIS A 151 -7.11 2.95 -7.68
N LYS A 152 -7.38 3.28 -6.41
CA LYS A 152 -8.74 3.49 -5.94
C LYS A 152 -9.24 4.76 -6.64
N GLY A 153 -10.28 4.63 -7.46
CA GLY A 153 -10.92 5.78 -8.11
C GLY A 153 -11.56 6.72 -7.10
N ASP A 154 -11.94 7.91 -7.57
CA ASP A 154 -12.53 8.94 -6.72
C ASP A 154 -13.80 8.43 -6.02
N TYR A 155 -13.93 8.83 -4.76
CA TYR A 155 -15.06 8.43 -3.93
C TYR A 155 -16.35 9.07 -4.48
N LYS A 156 -17.21 8.27 -5.10
CA LYS A 156 -18.56 8.71 -5.48
C LYS A 156 -19.41 8.75 -4.22
N LYS A 157 -19.84 9.96 -3.83
CA LYS A 157 -20.77 10.16 -2.70
C LYS A 157 -22.02 9.31 -2.93
N VAL A 158 -22.23 8.30 -2.10
CA VAL A 158 -23.45 7.49 -2.14
C VAL A 158 -24.60 8.41 -1.71
N LYS A 159 -25.66 8.49 -2.52
CA LYS A 159 -26.88 9.20 -2.12
C LYS A 159 -27.40 8.56 -0.83
N THR A 160 -27.50 9.34 0.24
CA THR A 160 -28.14 8.95 1.50
C THR A 160 -29.58 8.56 1.20
N LYS A 161 -29.86 7.26 1.18
CA LYS A 161 -31.22 6.76 1.34
C LYS A 161 -31.48 6.65 2.83
N ASP A 162 -32.72 6.86 3.25
CA ASP A 162 -33.11 6.54 4.61
C ASP A 162 -32.80 5.07 4.90
N PRO A 163 -32.24 4.77 6.08
CA PRO A 163 -32.00 3.38 6.47
C PRO A 163 -33.34 2.63 6.48
N ALA A 164 -33.36 1.45 5.87
CA ALA A 164 -34.56 0.63 5.82
C ALA A 164 -34.99 0.06 7.19
N ARG A 165 -34.14 0.18 8.22
CA ARG A 165 -34.34 -0.36 9.57
C ARG A 165 -33.70 0.54 10.62
N ALA A 166 -34.31 0.59 11.80
CA ALA A 166 -33.67 1.15 12.99
C ALA A 166 -32.44 0.29 13.38
N PRO A 167 -31.39 0.89 13.95
CA PRO A 167 -30.29 0.14 14.55
C PRO A 167 -30.81 -0.84 15.60
N ALA A 168 -30.24 -2.05 15.65
CA ALA A 168 -30.66 -3.08 16.58
C ALA A 168 -30.20 -2.81 18.03
N GLY A 169 -29.26 -1.89 18.22
CA GLY A 169 -28.72 -1.55 19.53
C GLY A 169 -28.18 -0.13 19.57
N GLU A 170 -27.21 0.09 20.45
CA GLU A 170 -26.73 1.42 20.78
C GLU A 170 -25.91 2.04 19.66
N SER A 171 -26.15 3.32 19.35
CA SER A 171 -25.42 4.06 18.32
C SER A 171 -23.95 4.24 18.69
N ILE A 172 -23.08 4.25 17.68
CA ILE A 172 -21.65 4.55 17.80
C ILE A 172 -21.37 5.93 18.42
N GLU A 173 -22.32 6.87 18.36
CA GLU A 173 -22.19 8.18 19.01
C GLU A 173 -22.10 8.10 20.54
N LYS A 174 -22.68 7.06 21.14
CA LYS A 174 -22.64 6.84 22.58
C LYS A 174 -21.41 6.05 23.04
N ARG A 175 -20.56 5.62 22.09
CA ARG A 175 -19.30 4.96 22.42
C ARG A 175 -18.34 5.98 23.05
N PRO A 176 -17.63 5.61 24.15
CA PRO A 176 -16.67 6.52 24.77
C PRO A 176 -15.65 7.06 23.77
N ALA A 177 -15.32 8.36 23.90
CA ALA A 177 -14.48 9.06 22.94
C ALA A 177 -13.07 8.48 22.84
N GLU A 178 -12.51 8.00 23.96
CA GLU A 178 -11.19 7.39 24.08
C GLU A 178 -11.01 6.18 23.14
N VAL A 179 -12.09 5.46 22.82
CA VAL A 179 -12.08 4.32 21.89
C VAL A 179 -11.72 4.77 20.46
N LYS A 180 -11.96 6.04 20.10
CA LYS A 180 -11.68 6.59 18.77
C LYS A 180 -10.19 6.67 18.49
N ASP A 181 -9.38 6.92 19.51
CA ASP A 181 -7.93 7.13 19.39
C ASP A 181 -7.16 5.82 19.20
N ARG A 182 -7.83 4.69 19.47
CA ARG A 182 -7.30 3.33 19.24
C ARG A 182 -6.06 3.01 20.09
N GLU A 183 -5.97 3.63 21.25
CA GLU A 183 -4.87 3.46 22.21
C GLU A 183 -5.18 2.40 23.27
N GLU A 184 -6.46 2.16 23.54
CA GLU A 184 -6.94 1.16 24.47
C GLU A 184 -7.13 -0.21 23.80
N PHE A 185 -6.64 -1.26 24.46
CA PHE A 185 -6.84 -2.65 24.05
C PHE A 185 -8.22 -3.15 24.42
N GLY A 186 -8.83 -3.91 23.52
CA GLY A 186 -10.04 -4.68 23.78
C GLY A 186 -11.30 -4.16 23.08
N HIS A 187 -11.15 -3.17 22.21
CA HIS A 187 -12.23 -2.69 21.34
C HIS A 187 -12.09 -3.33 19.97
N TRP A 188 -13.14 -3.97 19.49
CA TRP A 188 -13.14 -4.72 18.23
C TRP A 188 -14.10 -4.12 17.22
N GLU A 189 -13.76 -4.23 15.95
CA GLU A 189 -14.68 -4.05 14.83
C GLU A 189 -15.06 -5.46 14.32
N MET A 190 -16.34 -5.71 14.06
CA MET A 190 -16.81 -7.00 13.54
C MET A 190 -17.48 -6.81 12.17
N ASP A 191 -17.22 -7.74 11.26
CA ASP A 191 -17.73 -7.75 9.88
C ASP A 191 -17.91 -9.17 9.37
N THR A 192 -18.60 -9.32 8.24
CA THR A 192 -18.79 -10.62 7.60
C THR A 192 -18.26 -10.63 6.16
N VAL A 193 -17.39 -11.59 5.84
CA VAL A 193 -16.90 -11.83 4.48
C VAL A 193 -17.64 -13.00 3.86
N TYR A 194 -18.45 -12.73 2.85
CA TYR A 194 -19.33 -13.74 2.24
C TYR A 194 -18.64 -14.64 1.22
N SER A 195 -19.12 -15.88 1.14
CA SER A 195 -18.89 -16.76 0.00
C SER A 195 -19.42 -16.15 -1.30
N GLY A 196 -18.96 -16.67 -2.44
CA GLY A 196 -19.45 -16.29 -3.76
C GLY A 196 -20.97 -16.36 -3.84
N LYS A 197 -21.60 -15.35 -4.48
CA LYS A 197 -23.05 -15.35 -4.68
C LYS A 197 -23.49 -16.67 -5.31
N LYS A 198 -24.51 -17.31 -4.74
CA LYS A 198 -25.07 -18.61 -5.17
C LYS A 198 -24.12 -19.82 -5.05
N LYS A 199 -23.00 -19.72 -4.34
CA LYS A 199 -22.10 -20.86 -4.09
C LYS A 199 -22.44 -21.57 -2.78
N SER A 200 -22.39 -20.84 -1.67
CA SER A 200 -22.82 -21.35 -0.36
C SER A 200 -23.27 -20.20 0.54
N THR A 201 -23.94 -20.55 1.63
CA THR A 201 -24.32 -19.62 2.71
C THR A 201 -23.17 -19.35 3.67
N VAL A 202 -22.15 -20.21 3.68
CA VAL A 202 -20.97 -20.12 4.55
C VAL A 202 -20.29 -18.77 4.39
N ALA A 203 -19.88 -18.19 5.51
CA ALA A 203 -19.19 -16.92 5.55
C ALA A 203 -18.09 -16.93 6.61
N LEU A 204 -17.24 -15.91 6.58
CA LEU A 204 -16.24 -15.67 7.61
C LEU A 204 -16.69 -14.48 8.45
N LEU A 205 -16.88 -14.69 9.75
CA LEU A 205 -17.03 -13.63 10.73
C LEU A 205 -15.63 -13.15 11.12
N VAL A 206 -15.35 -11.88 10.86
CA VAL A 206 -14.02 -11.29 11.07
C VAL A 206 -14.12 -10.27 12.19
N LEU A 207 -13.33 -10.48 13.24
CA LEU A 207 -13.17 -9.53 14.34
C LEU A 207 -11.77 -8.93 14.27
N THR A 208 -11.69 -7.60 14.19
CA THR A 208 -10.43 -6.84 14.15
C THR A 208 -10.25 -6.02 15.42
N GLU A 209 -9.19 -6.28 16.19
CA GLU A 209 -8.88 -5.51 17.39
C GLU A 209 -8.34 -4.11 17.02
N ARG A 210 -8.86 -3.06 17.64
CA ARG A 210 -8.65 -1.68 17.17
C ARG A 210 -7.30 -1.11 17.55
N LYS A 211 -6.60 -1.58 18.58
CA LYS A 211 -5.25 -1.08 18.91
C LYS A 211 -4.18 -1.77 18.06
N THR A 212 -4.16 -3.09 18.13
CA THR A 212 -3.14 -4.00 17.60
C THR A 212 -3.42 -4.50 16.19
N ARG A 213 -4.66 -4.35 15.70
CA ARG A 213 -5.12 -4.86 14.39
C ARG A 213 -4.97 -6.38 14.24
N ASN A 214 -5.08 -7.09 15.35
CA ASN A 214 -5.10 -8.55 15.33
C ASN A 214 -6.48 -9.02 14.90
N GLU A 215 -6.49 -10.03 14.04
CA GLU A 215 -7.70 -10.61 13.48
C GLU A 215 -8.04 -11.91 14.18
N ASN A 216 -9.34 -12.15 14.36
CA ASN A 216 -9.92 -13.44 14.69
C ASN A 216 -11.00 -13.75 13.64
N ILE A 217 -10.78 -14.82 12.87
CA ILE A 217 -11.59 -15.22 11.72
C ILE A 217 -12.32 -16.52 12.07
N ILE A 218 -13.64 -16.44 12.17
CA ILE A 218 -14.49 -17.57 12.55
C ILE A 218 -15.35 -17.97 11.35
N VAL A 219 -15.31 -19.23 10.96
CA VAL A 219 -16.20 -19.78 9.92
C VAL A 219 -17.61 -19.92 10.49
N VAL A 220 -18.60 -19.38 9.78
CA VAL A 220 -20.02 -19.48 10.13
C VAL A 220 -20.81 -20.12 8.97
N PRO A 221 -21.78 -21.02 9.25
CA PRO A 221 -22.54 -21.73 8.22
C PRO A 221 -23.45 -20.83 7.38
N ASP A 222 -23.89 -19.71 7.93
CA ASP A 222 -24.79 -18.76 7.28
C ASP A 222 -24.67 -17.35 7.87
N ARG A 223 -25.47 -16.42 7.33
CA ARG A 223 -25.49 -15.00 7.69
C ARG A 223 -26.62 -14.65 8.66
N ARG A 224 -27.00 -15.59 9.52
CA ARG A 224 -28.08 -15.38 10.47
C ARG A 224 -27.55 -14.80 11.77
N ALA A 225 -28.33 -13.93 12.41
CA ALA A 225 -27.93 -13.34 13.68
C ALA A 225 -27.72 -14.40 14.78
N GLU A 226 -28.53 -15.45 14.78
CA GLU A 226 -28.41 -16.57 15.72
C GLU A 226 -27.08 -17.32 15.54
N THR A 227 -26.59 -17.42 14.30
CA THR A 227 -25.31 -18.05 13.98
C THR A 227 -24.14 -17.19 14.47
N THR A 228 -24.22 -15.87 14.30
CA THR A 228 -23.25 -14.92 14.86
C THR A 228 -23.19 -15.04 16.39
N VAL A 229 -24.34 -15.05 17.06
CA VAL A 229 -24.42 -15.23 18.52
C VAL A 229 -23.78 -16.55 18.96
N ARG A 230 -24.05 -17.66 18.24
CA ARG A 230 -23.41 -18.96 18.52
C ARG A 230 -21.90 -18.92 18.35
N ALA A 231 -21.38 -18.21 17.35
CA ALA A 231 -19.95 -18.04 17.14
C ALA A 231 -19.29 -17.28 18.31
N ILE A 232 -19.90 -16.18 18.76
CA ILE A 232 -19.42 -15.43 19.93
C ILE A 232 -19.52 -16.25 21.22
N ASN A 233 -20.59 -17.03 21.40
CA ASN A 233 -20.73 -17.96 22.53
C ASN A 233 -19.63 -19.02 22.53
N ALA A 234 -19.28 -19.59 21.37
CA ALA A 234 -18.19 -20.56 21.25
C ALA A 234 -16.84 -19.92 21.60
N LEU A 235 -16.61 -18.68 21.16
CA LEU A 235 -15.41 -17.91 21.50
C LEU A 235 -15.30 -17.64 23.00
N GLU A 236 -16.41 -17.22 23.63
CA GLU A 236 -16.48 -17.02 25.08
C GLU A 236 -16.19 -18.30 25.86
N ARG A 237 -16.78 -19.44 25.45
CA ARG A 237 -16.48 -20.75 26.08
C ARG A 237 -15.02 -21.15 25.97
N LYS A 238 -14.36 -20.83 24.86
CA LYS A 238 -12.94 -21.11 24.65
C LYS A 238 -12.05 -20.29 25.58
N LEU A 239 -12.42 -19.05 25.87
CA LEU A 239 -11.61 -18.12 26.66
C LEU A 239 -11.97 -18.12 28.16
N GLY A 240 -13.22 -18.45 28.49
CA GLY A 240 -13.83 -18.18 29.79
C GLY A 240 -14.39 -16.76 29.88
N ALA A 241 -15.41 -16.56 30.72
CA ALA A 241 -16.15 -15.29 30.81
C ALA A 241 -15.25 -14.11 31.23
N GLU A 242 -14.37 -14.32 32.21
CA GLU A 242 -13.46 -13.29 32.72
C GLU A 242 -12.50 -12.79 31.63
N LYS A 243 -11.77 -13.71 30.99
CA LYS A 243 -10.83 -13.37 29.91
C LYS A 243 -11.55 -12.77 28.71
N PHE A 244 -12.75 -13.26 28.38
CA PHE A 244 -13.55 -12.70 27.30
C PHE A 244 -13.86 -11.23 27.56
N GLY A 245 -14.32 -10.86 28.77
CA GLY A 245 -14.64 -9.46 29.10
C GLY A 245 -13.43 -8.53 29.03
N ILE A 246 -12.23 -9.02 29.38
CA ILE A 246 -10.98 -8.26 29.27
C ILE A 246 -10.56 -8.08 27.82
N ILE A 247 -10.64 -9.15 27.01
CA ILE A 247 -10.18 -9.15 25.62
C ILE A 247 -11.19 -8.44 24.70
N TYR A 248 -12.50 -8.56 24.96
CA TYR A 248 -13.59 -8.05 24.12
C TYR A 248 -14.46 -7.05 24.89
N LYS A 249 -13.88 -5.92 25.33
CA LYS A 249 -14.59 -4.85 26.06
C LYS A 249 -15.78 -4.29 25.29
N SER A 250 -15.60 -4.06 23.99
CA SER A 250 -16.70 -3.63 23.12
C SER A 250 -16.52 -4.09 21.68
N ILE A 251 -17.63 -4.30 20.96
CA ILE A 251 -17.64 -4.69 19.55
C ILE A 251 -18.45 -3.67 18.74
N THR A 252 -17.87 -3.17 17.65
CA THR A 252 -18.53 -2.24 16.73
C THR A 252 -18.94 -2.96 15.45
N VAL A 253 -20.21 -2.89 15.08
CA VAL A 253 -20.82 -3.55 13.91
C VAL A 253 -21.51 -2.53 13.00
N ASP A 254 -21.88 -2.95 11.80
CA ASP A 254 -22.87 -2.21 11.01
C ASP A 254 -24.30 -2.65 11.34
N ASN A 255 -25.27 -2.05 10.64
CA ASN A 255 -26.68 -2.39 10.75
C ASN A 255 -27.07 -3.62 9.90
N GLY A 256 -26.13 -4.52 9.64
CA GLY A 256 -26.35 -5.79 8.95
C GLY A 256 -27.34 -6.68 9.71
N SER A 257 -28.14 -7.46 8.98
CA SER A 257 -29.13 -8.37 9.58
C SER A 257 -28.49 -9.48 10.41
N GLU A 258 -27.26 -9.86 10.08
CA GLU A 258 -26.44 -10.82 10.82
C GLU A 258 -26.02 -10.32 12.22
N PHE A 259 -26.22 -9.03 12.52
CA PHE A 259 -25.92 -8.42 13.80
C PHE A 259 -27.17 -7.90 14.50
N ALA A 260 -28.37 -8.35 14.11
CA ALA A 260 -29.62 -7.80 14.63
C ALA A 260 -29.96 -8.19 16.09
N LEU A 261 -29.24 -9.12 16.71
CA LEU A 261 -29.50 -9.62 18.06
C LEU A 261 -28.52 -9.02 19.08
N ALA A 262 -28.54 -7.69 19.24
CA ALA A 262 -27.63 -6.94 20.11
C ALA A 262 -27.60 -7.49 21.55
N ASP A 263 -28.79 -7.66 22.15
CA ASP A 263 -28.92 -8.12 23.54
C ASP A 263 -28.26 -9.49 23.73
N GLN A 264 -28.44 -10.42 22.78
CA GLN A 264 -27.83 -11.75 22.86
C GLN A 264 -26.31 -11.70 22.62
N LEU A 265 -25.81 -10.75 21.83
CA LEU A 265 -24.36 -10.54 21.66
C LEU A 265 -23.73 -9.95 22.92
N GLU A 266 -24.43 -9.07 23.63
CA GLU A 266 -23.97 -8.49 24.91
C GLU A 266 -24.09 -9.47 26.09
N GLN A 267 -24.93 -10.49 25.99
CA GLN A 267 -25.24 -11.43 27.07
C GLN A 267 -24.27 -12.62 27.15
N SER A 268 -23.61 -12.84 28.29
CA SER A 268 -22.76 -14.00 28.54
C SER A 268 -23.55 -15.29 28.46
N CYS A 269 -23.01 -16.30 27.76
CA CYS A 269 -23.56 -17.65 27.76
C CYS A 269 -23.03 -18.53 28.90
N ILE A 270 -22.16 -18.00 29.76
CA ILE A 270 -21.57 -18.69 30.91
C ILE A 270 -22.16 -18.16 32.21
N THR A 271 -22.15 -16.84 32.41
CA THR A 271 -22.57 -16.23 33.70
C THR A 271 -24.02 -15.75 33.69
N GLY A 272 -24.59 -15.46 32.52
CA GLY A 272 -25.89 -14.78 32.45
C GLY A 272 -25.83 -13.28 32.76
N ASP A 273 -24.64 -12.69 32.88
CA ASP A 273 -24.42 -11.24 32.94
C ASP A 273 -23.94 -10.66 31.61
N LYS A 274 -23.76 -9.33 31.53
CA LYS A 274 -23.16 -8.69 30.34
C LYS A 274 -21.70 -9.11 30.16
N ARG A 275 -21.34 -9.62 28.97
CA ARG A 275 -19.97 -10.00 28.59
C ARG A 275 -19.21 -8.93 27.80
N THR A 276 -19.93 -8.07 27.08
CA THR A 276 -19.36 -7.02 26.21
C THR A 276 -20.43 -5.97 25.91
N LYS A 277 -20.02 -4.89 25.23
CA LYS A 277 -20.92 -3.85 24.73
C LYS A 277 -20.90 -3.77 23.21
N VAL A 278 -22.06 -3.74 22.56
CA VAL A 278 -22.17 -3.66 21.09
C VAL A 278 -22.61 -2.27 20.66
N TYR A 279 -21.87 -1.68 19.72
CA TYR A 279 -22.18 -0.38 19.11
C TYR A 279 -22.43 -0.51 17.61
N TYR A 280 -23.43 0.22 17.10
CA TYR A 280 -23.85 0.21 15.70
C TYR A 280 -23.42 1.48 15.00
N CYS A 281 -22.74 1.32 13.86
CA CYS A 281 -22.33 2.43 13.01
C CYS A 281 -23.54 3.14 12.40
N HIS A 282 -23.32 4.37 11.96
CA HIS A 282 -24.30 5.08 11.15
C HIS A 282 -24.54 4.34 9.83
N PRO A 283 -25.79 4.32 9.33
CA PRO A 283 -26.08 3.83 7.99
C PRO A 283 -25.17 4.49 6.95
N TYR A 284 -24.71 3.70 5.97
CA TYR A 284 -23.83 4.15 4.88
C TYR A 284 -22.49 4.76 5.32
N SER A 285 -22.07 4.56 6.58
CA SER A 285 -20.86 5.16 7.14
C SER A 285 -19.73 4.15 7.30
N SER A 286 -19.32 3.54 6.18
CA SER A 286 -18.30 2.48 6.17
C SER A 286 -16.93 2.93 6.71
N TRP A 287 -16.65 4.24 6.70
CA TRP A 287 -15.40 4.81 7.25
C TRP A 287 -15.28 4.65 8.77
N GLU A 288 -16.39 4.46 9.49
CA GLU A 288 -16.40 4.25 10.94
C GLU A 288 -15.78 2.89 11.34
N ARG A 289 -15.67 1.97 10.38
CA ARG A 289 -15.00 0.66 10.47
C ARG A 289 -13.90 0.50 9.43
N GLY A 290 -13.07 1.54 9.27
CA GLY A 290 -12.03 1.56 8.23
C GLY A 290 -11.00 0.43 8.32
N SER A 291 -10.86 -0.26 9.47
CA SER A 291 -9.95 -1.41 9.59
C SER A 291 -10.48 -2.63 8.85
N ASN A 292 -11.80 -2.88 8.90
CA ASN A 292 -12.43 -4.01 8.22
C ASN A 292 -12.24 -3.96 6.70
N GLU A 293 -12.27 -2.78 6.07
CA GLU A 293 -12.04 -2.68 4.61
C GLU A 293 -10.65 -3.21 4.21
N ASN A 294 -9.62 -2.85 4.98
CA ASN A 294 -8.26 -3.29 4.70
C ASN A 294 -8.09 -4.80 4.92
N VAL A 295 -8.66 -5.33 6.02
CA VAL A 295 -8.57 -6.75 6.39
C VAL A 295 -9.34 -7.61 5.41
N ASN A 296 -10.56 -7.23 5.04
CA ASN A 296 -11.33 -7.89 3.99
C ASN A 296 -10.53 -7.91 2.68
N GLY A 297 -9.84 -6.82 2.36
CA GLY A 297 -8.91 -6.78 1.22
C GLY A 297 -7.80 -7.83 1.31
N MET A 298 -7.20 -8.04 2.48
CA MET A 298 -6.17 -9.07 2.71
C MET A 298 -6.75 -10.49 2.61
N ILE A 299 -7.91 -10.75 3.22
CA ILE A 299 -8.62 -12.03 3.08
C ILE A 299 -8.90 -12.33 1.61
N ARG A 300 -9.33 -11.32 0.84
CA ARG A 300 -9.62 -11.48 -0.60
C ARG A 300 -8.40 -11.73 -1.48
N ARG A 301 -7.17 -11.53 -1.00
CA ARG A 301 -5.96 -11.96 -1.72
C ARG A 301 -5.80 -13.48 -1.66
N ARG A 302 -6.07 -14.08 -0.49
CA ARG A 302 -6.04 -15.54 -0.30
C ARG A 302 -7.32 -16.21 -0.83
N HIS A 303 -8.45 -15.53 -0.69
CA HIS A 303 -9.78 -16.04 -1.06
C HIS A 303 -10.53 -15.05 -1.95
N PRO A 304 -10.23 -15.02 -3.28
CA PRO A 304 -10.81 -14.08 -4.22
C PRO A 304 -12.35 -14.00 -4.18
N LYS A 305 -12.91 -12.89 -4.69
CA LYS A 305 -14.37 -12.78 -4.81
C LYS A 305 -14.92 -13.93 -5.67
N GLY A 306 -15.87 -14.67 -5.13
CA GLY A 306 -16.42 -15.87 -5.77
C GLY A 306 -15.98 -17.18 -5.12
N THR A 307 -14.99 -17.16 -4.22
CA THR A 307 -14.60 -18.33 -3.43
C THR A 307 -15.78 -18.91 -2.68
N ASP A 308 -15.90 -20.24 -2.74
CA ASP A 308 -16.88 -21.00 -1.98
C ASP A 308 -16.28 -21.41 -0.63
N PHE A 309 -16.61 -20.68 0.44
CA PHE A 309 -16.04 -20.95 1.77
C PHE A 309 -16.47 -22.29 2.37
N SER A 310 -17.48 -22.96 1.82
CA SER A 310 -17.82 -24.34 2.24
C SER A 310 -16.76 -25.37 1.84
N LYS A 311 -15.89 -25.02 0.88
CA LYS A 311 -14.81 -25.87 0.36
C LYS A 311 -13.43 -25.48 0.88
N VAL A 312 -13.34 -24.39 1.65
CA VAL A 312 -12.09 -23.93 2.24
C VAL A 312 -11.94 -24.61 3.60
N THR A 313 -10.82 -25.27 3.84
CA THR A 313 -10.63 -26.04 5.08
C THR A 313 -10.35 -25.11 6.27
N ALA A 314 -10.55 -25.63 7.48
CA ALA A 314 -10.24 -24.87 8.69
C ALA A 314 -8.75 -24.50 8.76
N GLU A 315 -7.87 -25.38 8.28
CA GLU A 315 -6.42 -25.15 8.21
C GLU A 315 -6.08 -24.01 7.24
N GLU A 316 -6.76 -23.92 6.09
CA GLU A 316 -6.55 -22.82 5.13
C GLU A 316 -7.03 -21.47 5.70
N ILE A 317 -8.13 -21.46 6.45
CA ILE A 317 -8.60 -20.27 7.17
C ILE A 317 -7.60 -19.87 8.26
N ALA A 318 -7.12 -20.82 9.06
CA ALA A 318 -6.11 -20.56 10.08
C ALA A 318 -4.78 -20.06 9.47
N ALA A 319 -4.35 -20.62 8.34
CA ALA A 319 -3.18 -20.13 7.60
C ALA A 319 -3.39 -18.70 7.10
N THR A 320 -4.61 -18.36 6.66
CA THR A 320 -4.96 -16.99 6.25
C THR A 320 -4.91 -16.02 7.42
N GLU A 321 -5.51 -16.37 8.56
CA GLU A 321 -5.45 -15.57 9.79
C GLU A 321 -4.00 -15.36 10.25
N ASN A 322 -3.21 -16.45 10.31
CA ASN A 322 -1.80 -16.40 10.69
C ASN A 322 -0.98 -15.51 9.76
N TRP A 323 -1.22 -15.58 8.45
CA TRP A 323 -0.55 -14.70 7.50
C TRP A 323 -0.91 -13.22 7.72
N ILE A 324 -2.18 -12.89 7.99
CA ILE A 324 -2.60 -11.50 8.27
C ILE A 324 -2.02 -11.00 9.60
N ASN A 325 -2.02 -11.84 10.63
CA ASN A 325 -1.55 -11.49 11.97
C ASN A 325 -0.02 -11.43 12.05
N SER A 326 0.69 -12.20 11.22
CA SER A 326 2.16 -12.16 11.11
C SER A 326 2.67 -11.11 10.13
N TYR A 327 1.79 -10.50 9.33
CA TYR A 327 2.17 -9.49 8.34
C TYR A 327 2.83 -8.26 9.00
N PRO A 328 4.05 -7.86 8.61
CA PRO A 328 4.72 -6.68 9.16
C PRO A 328 3.99 -5.38 8.86
N ARG A 329 3.68 -4.58 9.90
CA ARG A 329 2.90 -3.34 9.75
C ARG A 329 3.74 -2.12 10.09
N LYS A 330 3.94 -1.23 9.11
CA LYS A 330 4.73 0.00 9.28
C LYS A 330 4.24 0.88 10.45
N ILE A 331 2.93 0.88 10.72
CA ILE A 331 2.32 1.63 11.85
C ILE A 331 2.84 1.20 13.23
N PHE A 332 3.37 -0.03 13.36
CA PHE A 332 3.93 -0.56 14.59
C PHE A 332 5.46 -0.69 14.52
N GLY A 333 6.12 0.16 13.73
CA GLY A 333 7.55 0.04 13.50
C GLY A 333 7.93 -1.30 12.88
N TYR A 334 7.05 -1.84 12.02
CA TYR A 334 7.17 -3.14 11.37
C TYR A 334 6.91 -4.39 12.22
N LYS A 335 6.56 -4.24 13.51
CA LYS A 335 5.99 -5.37 14.26
C LYS A 335 4.68 -5.86 13.62
N SER A 336 4.42 -7.16 13.76
CA SER A 336 3.19 -7.79 13.29
C SER A 336 2.05 -7.59 14.28
N ALA A 337 0.80 -7.67 13.81
CA ALA A 337 -0.37 -7.50 14.66
C ALA A 337 -0.43 -8.54 15.79
N GLY A 338 -0.09 -9.80 15.48
CA GLY A 338 -0.02 -10.87 16.47
C GLY A 338 1.04 -10.62 17.54
N THR A 339 2.16 -9.98 17.19
CA THR A 339 3.18 -9.58 18.18
C THR A 339 2.64 -8.50 19.11
N MET A 340 2.04 -7.45 18.55
CA MET A 340 1.42 -6.37 19.33
C MET A 340 0.31 -6.91 20.26
N PHE A 341 -0.50 -7.85 19.77
CA PHE A 341 -1.56 -8.48 20.54
C PHE A 341 -1.03 -9.27 21.74
N ARG A 342 -0.01 -10.10 21.52
CA ARG A 342 0.65 -10.85 22.61
C ARG A 342 1.32 -9.92 23.64
N GLU A 343 1.91 -8.80 23.21
CA GLU A 343 2.45 -7.80 24.12
C GLU A 343 1.34 -7.20 25.01
N CYS A 344 0.20 -6.81 24.44
CA CYS A 344 -0.94 -6.31 25.20
C CYS A 344 -1.53 -7.36 26.15
N LEU A 345 -1.63 -8.63 25.74
CA LEU A 345 -2.10 -9.70 26.62
C LEU A 345 -1.18 -9.89 27.83
N ARG A 346 0.14 -9.85 27.63
CA ARG A 346 1.13 -9.94 28.72
C ARG A 346 1.02 -8.78 29.69
N GLU A 347 0.84 -7.55 29.20
CA GLU A 347 0.62 -6.36 30.04
C GLU A 347 -0.64 -6.51 30.91
N LEU A 348 -1.65 -7.22 30.42
CA LEU A 348 -2.89 -7.51 31.15
C LEU A 348 -2.81 -8.76 32.04
N GLY A 349 -1.64 -9.39 32.18
CA GLY A 349 -1.47 -10.62 32.97
C GLY A 349 -2.14 -11.85 32.36
N LEU A 350 -2.56 -11.79 31.10
CA LEU A 350 -3.16 -12.91 30.37
C LEU A 350 -2.04 -13.68 29.65
N THR A 351 -1.88 -14.95 29.99
CA THR A 351 -1.01 -15.85 29.21
C THR A 351 -1.66 -16.12 27.86
N ALA A 352 -0.94 -15.77 26.78
CA ALA A 352 -1.32 -16.00 25.39
C ALA A 352 -1.39 -17.49 25.02
#